data_AF-A0A660YBS0-F1
#
_entry.id   AF-A0A660YBS0-F1
#
_cell.length_a   1.000
_cell.length_b   1.000
_cell.length_c   1.000
_cell.angle_alpha   90.00
_cell.angle_beta   90.00
_cell.angle_gamma   90.00
#
_symmetry.space_group_name_H-M   'P 1'
#
loop_
_entity.id
_entity.type
_entity.pdbx_description
1 polymer ?
#
loop_
_entity_poly.entity_id
_entity_poly.type
_entity_poly.pdbx_seq_one_letter_code
_entity_poly.pdbx_strand_id
1 'polypeptide(L)'
;MAHAYTPGLRVTEKTIIRKKRVLPIPGEVLVKEGDAVDASTVVAKTDLPGKVRTINIVNALGIIPEEIREYMLKGEGDPVEKDEPIAENKPFLKWFKTQVKSPITGTVENISEVTGQIIMRESPEPLKLLAYVDGRVIEVIGREGVVVETVAAFVQGIFGVGGETVGPLAMAVSDPEEVLTPDRITEAHRGKIVVGGSFVESAAFGQAQKMGVRGIVVGGFHDKSLKDLLGYDLGVAITGTEQIAFTLILTEGFGKIAMARKTFDLLASKEGQKTSISGATQIRAGVIRPEIVIPDPSLKAEDVATTEQWEREAMQEGDPIRVIREPYFGRIGEISALPSELQQIASGSRARVLEVAFPDGETVTVPRANVEIIES
;
A
#
# COMPACT_ATOMS: atom_id res chain seq x y z
N MET A 1 -6.10 -24.50 12.80
CA MET A 1 -7.31 -23.78 13.29
C MET A 1 -7.66 -22.76 12.23
N ALA A 2 -8.91 -22.72 11.76
CA ALA A 2 -9.31 -21.75 10.74
C ALA A 2 -9.65 -20.43 11.45
N HIS A 3 -8.72 -19.49 11.35
CA HIS A 3 -8.82 -18.15 11.92
C HIS A 3 -10.08 -17.46 11.38
N ALA A 4 -10.94 -16.98 12.28
CA ALA A 4 -12.01 -16.09 11.90
C ALA A 4 -11.35 -14.75 11.54
N TYR A 5 -11.44 -14.36 10.27
CA TYR A 5 -11.07 -13.02 9.83
C TYR A 5 -12.12 -12.07 10.39
N THR A 6 -11.80 -11.36 11.48
CA THR A 6 -12.65 -10.29 12.00
C THR A 6 -12.49 -9.07 11.08
N PRO A 7 -13.50 -8.72 10.26
CA PRO A 7 -13.38 -7.67 9.25
C PRO A 7 -13.52 -6.24 9.80
N GLY A 8 -13.12 -5.98 11.05
CA GLY A 8 -13.15 -4.63 11.64
C GLY A 8 -11.92 -3.80 11.28
N LEU A 9 -12.12 -2.50 11.02
CA LEU A 9 -11.00 -1.55 10.92
C LEU A 9 -10.52 -1.20 12.32
N ARG A 10 -9.22 -1.37 12.58
CA ARG A 10 -8.64 -1.09 13.89
C ARG A 10 -8.47 0.41 14.13
N VAL A 11 -8.91 0.89 15.29
CA VAL A 11 -8.73 2.28 15.75
C VAL A 11 -8.33 2.26 17.23
N THR A 12 -7.03 2.39 17.50
CA THR A 12 -6.49 2.27 18.86
C THR A 12 -5.57 3.44 19.20
N GLU A 13 -5.78 4.06 20.35
CA GLU A 13 -4.98 5.21 20.79
C GLU A 13 -3.53 4.86 21.13
N LYS A 14 -3.31 3.62 21.60
CA LYS A 14 -2.01 3.12 22.04
C LYS A 14 -1.91 1.61 21.83
N THR A 15 -0.96 1.19 21.01
CA THR A 15 -0.64 -0.21 20.75
C THR A 15 0.83 -0.37 20.38
N ILE A 16 1.38 -1.55 20.62
CA ILE A 16 2.63 -1.98 20.00
C ILE A 16 2.36 -2.30 18.53
N ILE A 17 3.17 -1.73 17.64
CA ILE A 17 3.15 -1.96 16.20
C ILE A 17 4.50 -2.51 15.79
N ARG A 18 4.48 -3.64 15.06
CA ARG A 18 5.67 -4.25 14.47
C ARG A 18 5.58 -4.15 12.96
N LYS A 19 6.51 -3.43 12.33
CA LYS A 19 6.62 -3.28 10.88
C LYS A 19 7.75 -4.16 10.37
N LYS A 20 7.36 -5.23 9.67
CA LYS A 20 8.30 -6.05 8.91
C LYS A 20 8.70 -5.29 7.65
N ARG A 21 9.99 -4.99 7.52
CA ARG A 21 10.58 -4.29 6.38
C ARG A 21 11.45 -5.31 5.65
N VAL A 22 11.01 -5.78 4.48
CA VAL A 22 11.71 -6.83 3.71
C VAL A 22 11.94 -6.39 2.26
N LEU A 23 13.16 -6.61 1.77
CA LEU A 23 13.54 -6.47 0.37
C LEU A 23 12.94 -7.61 -0.46
N PRO A 24 12.60 -7.38 -1.74
CA PRO A 24 12.06 -8.41 -2.62
C PRO A 24 13.08 -9.49 -3.02
N ILE A 25 14.37 -9.20 -2.86
CA ILE A 25 15.50 -10.10 -3.09
C ILE A 25 16.57 -9.85 -2.01
N PRO A 26 17.46 -10.82 -1.74
CA PRO A 26 18.55 -10.64 -0.78
C PRO A 26 19.46 -9.46 -1.16
N GLY A 27 19.83 -8.66 -0.17
CA GLY A 27 20.69 -7.48 -0.33
C GLY A 27 21.65 -7.30 0.84
N GLU A 28 21.66 -6.08 1.37
CA GLU A 28 22.45 -5.65 2.53
C GLU A 28 21.53 -4.98 3.56
N VAL A 29 21.54 -5.47 4.81
CA VAL A 29 20.89 -4.83 5.96
C VAL A 29 21.88 -3.87 6.60
N LEU A 30 21.46 -2.62 6.83
CA LEU A 30 22.33 -1.50 7.22
C LEU A 30 22.24 -1.14 8.71
N VAL A 31 21.34 -1.80 9.44
CA VAL A 31 21.10 -1.61 10.87
C VAL A 31 21.17 -2.95 11.59
N LYS A 32 21.29 -2.93 12.91
CA LYS A 32 21.33 -4.14 13.76
C LYS A 32 20.20 -4.14 14.77
N GLU A 33 19.96 -5.32 15.36
CA GLU A 33 19.02 -5.46 16.46
C GLU A 33 19.39 -4.53 17.63
N GLY A 34 18.37 -3.87 18.18
CA GLY A 34 18.49 -2.89 19.25
C GLY A 34 18.73 -1.44 18.78
N ASP A 35 18.99 -1.19 17.49
CA ASP A 35 19.16 0.17 16.97
C ASP A 35 17.84 0.95 17.04
N ALA A 36 17.93 2.24 17.39
CA ALA A 36 16.83 3.19 17.22
C ALA A 36 16.87 3.76 15.80
N VAL A 37 15.71 3.84 15.15
CA VAL A 37 15.58 4.29 13.76
C VAL A 37 14.46 5.32 13.63
N ASP A 38 14.66 6.29 12.74
CA ASP A 38 13.60 7.17 12.27
C ASP A 38 12.91 6.53 11.06
N ALA A 39 11.68 6.93 10.78
CA ALA A 39 10.90 6.45 9.64
C ALA A 39 11.62 6.58 8.29
N SER A 40 12.51 7.58 8.15
CA SER A 40 13.33 7.83 6.95
C SER A 40 14.68 7.10 6.94
N THR A 41 15.05 6.40 8.01
CA THR A 41 16.29 5.62 8.06
C THR A 41 16.24 4.49 7.04
N VAL A 42 17.27 4.38 6.21
CA VAL A 42 17.42 3.25 5.28
C VAL A 42 17.89 2.05 6.09
N VAL A 43 17.02 1.05 6.23
CA VAL A 43 17.29 -0.16 7.03
C VAL A 43 17.91 -1.28 6.20
N ALA A 44 17.61 -1.33 4.91
CA ALA A 44 18.19 -2.30 3.99
C ALA A 44 18.23 -1.73 2.56
N LYS A 45 19.08 -2.28 1.71
CA LYS A 45 19.16 -1.93 0.28
C LYS A 45 19.50 -3.13 -0.58
N THR A 46 19.11 -3.08 -1.85
CA THR A 46 19.53 -4.04 -2.89
C THR A 46 19.52 -3.37 -4.26
N ASP A 47 20.18 -3.96 -5.24
CA ASP A 47 20.07 -3.55 -6.64
C ASP A 47 19.13 -4.51 -7.36
N LEU A 48 17.98 -4.00 -7.83
CA LEU A 48 17.02 -4.79 -8.57
C LEU A 48 17.57 -5.06 -9.99
N PRO A 49 17.48 -6.30 -10.50
CA PRO A 49 17.86 -6.59 -11.87
C PRO A 49 17.09 -5.71 -12.86
N GLY A 50 17.81 -5.07 -13.78
CA GLY A 50 17.18 -4.28 -14.83
C GLY A 50 16.29 -5.14 -15.73
N LYS A 51 15.30 -4.48 -16.37
CA LYS A 51 14.37 -5.14 -17.29
C LYS A 51 15.11 -5.65 -18.51
N VAL A 52 14.67 -6.81 -19.01
CA VAL A 52 15.20 -7.40 -20.24
C VAL A 52 14.44 -6.85 -21.44
N ARG A 53 15.16 -6.50 -22.50
CA ARG A 53 14.64 -6.15 -23.82
C ARG A 53 15.23 -7.06 -24.87
N THR A 54 14.40 -7.45 -25.81
CA THR A 54 14.82 -8.23 -26.97
C THR A 54 14.54 -7.44 -28.23
N ILE A 55 15.51 -7.39 -29.13
CA ILE A 55 15.37 -6.72 -30.43
C ILE A 55 15.71 -7.74 -31.52
N ASN A 56 14.86 -7.80 -32.53
CA ASN A 56 15.10 -8.63 -33.70
C ASN A 56 15.94 -7.83 -34.72
N ILE A 57 17.25 -8.09 -34.76
CA ILE A 57 18.20 -7.38 -35.61
C ILE A 57 18.07 -7.85 -37.06
N VAL A 58 17.89 -9.15 -37.30
CA VAL A 58 17.73 -9.72 -38.64
C VAL A 58 16.56 -9.10 -39.39
N ASN A 59 15.40 -8.95 -38.73
CA ASN A 59 14.23 -8.31 -39.34
C ASN A 59 14.45 -6.81 -39.54
N ALA A 60 15.14 -6.14 -38.61
CA ALA A 60 15.36 -4.71 -38.68
C ALA A 60 16.37 -4.31 -39.79
N LEU A 61 17.36 -5.16 -40.08
CA LEU A 61 18.39 -4.91 -41.09
C LEU A 61 18.20 -5.69 -42.39
N GLY A 62 17.29 -6.67 -42.43
CA GLY A 62 17.06 -7.52 -43.60
C GLY A 62 18.21 -8.49 -43.88
N ILE A 63 18.82 -9.05 -42.84
CA ILE A 63 19.98 -9.96 -42.91
C ILE A 63 19.61 -11.37 -42.41
N ILE A 64 20.46 -12.36 -42.64
CA ILE A 64 20.29 -13.72 -42.09
C ILE A 64 20.91 -13.84 -40.68
N PRO A 65 20.40 -14.72 -39.81
CA PRO A 65 20.89 -14.89 -38.43
C PRO A 65 22.39 -15.14 -38.31
N GLU A 66 22.97 -15.91 -39.24
CA GLU A 66 24.38 -16.29 -39.25
C GLU A 66 25.32 -15.08 -39.44
N GLU A 67 24.83 -14.02 -40.08
CA GLU A 67 25.60 -12.81 -40.35
C GLU A 67 25.47 -11.75 -39.25
N ILE A 68 24.60 -11.96 -38.24
CA ILE A 68 24.22 -10.92 -37.27
C ILE A 68 25.45 -10.24 -36.65
N ARG A 69 26.47 -11.01 -36.26
CA ARG A 69 27.68 -10.48 -35.60
C ARG A 69 28.47 -9.52 -36.49
N GLU A 70 28.41 -9.69 -37.81
CA GLU A 70 29.10 -8.79 -38.74
C GLU A 70 28.48 -7.40 -38.79
N TYR A 71 27.19 -7.28 -38.47
CA TYR A 71 26.42 -6.04 -38.52
C TYR A 71 26.23 -5.40 -37.16
N MET A 72 26.65 -6.06 -36.08
CA MET A 72 26.65 -5.52 -34.73
C MET A 72 27.77 -4.50 -34.52
N LEU A 73 27.44 -3.40 -33.83
CA LEU A 73 28.38 -2.37 -33.38
C LEU A 73 28.82 -2.57 -31.92
N LYS A 74 28.13 -3.46 -31.20
CA LYS A 74 28.33 -3.79 -29.78
C LYS A 74 28.39 -5.30 -29.62
N GLY A 75 29.32 -5.76 -28.79
CA GLY A 75 29.47 -7.16 -28.39
C GLY A 75 28.71 -7.50 -27.11
N GLU A 76 28.68 -8.78 -26.76
CA GLU A 76 28.18 -9.23 -25.45
C GLU A 76 29.06 -8.68 -24.32
N GLY A 77 28.43 -8.17 -23.27
CA GLY A 77 29.09 -7.47 -22.17
C GLY A 77 29.30 -5.97 -22.40
N ASP A 78 29.09 -5.44 -23.61
CA ASP A 78 29.29 -4.03 -23.88
C ASP A 78 28.16 -3.16 -23.30
N PRO A 79 28.50 -2.00 -22.71
CA PRO A 79 27.51 -1.02 -22.29
C PRO A 79 26.92 -0.28 -23.49
N VAL A 80 25.65 0.12 -23.34
CA VAL A 80 24.89 0.84 -24.36
C VAL A 80 24.02 1.93 -23.73
N GLU A 81 23.88 3.06 -24.40
CA GLU A 81 22.94 4.12 -24.04
C GLU A 81 21.67 4.08 -24.88
N LYS A 82 20.55 4.57 -24.35
CA LYS A 82 19.32 4.72 -25.12
C LYS A 82 19.58 5.59 -26.36
N ASP A 83 19.03 5.16 -27.49
CA ASP A 83 19.19 5.77 -28.82
C ASP A 83 20.61 5.65 -29.44
N GLU A 84 21.54 4.99 -28.77
CA GLU A 84 22.86 4.66 -29.32
C GLU A 84 22.73 3.60 -30.43
N PRO A 85 23.39 3.76 -31.59
CA PRO A 85 23.45 2.72 -32.62
C PRO A 85 24.12 1.44 -32.09
N ILE A 86 23.40 0.31 -32.19
CA ILE A 86 23.88 -1.01 -31.74
C ILE A 86 24.13 -1.98 -32.89
N ALA A 87 23.51 -1.74 -34.05
CA ALA A 87 23.74 -2.49 -35.27
C ALA A 87 23.51 -1.59 -36.48
N GLU A 88 24.21 -1.85 -37.58
CA GLU A 88 24.02 -1.10 -38.82
C GLU A 88 24.27 -1.96 -40.04
N ASN A 89 23.53 -1.69 -41.12
CA ASN A 89 23.83 -2.31 -42.41
C ASN A 89 25.12 -1.71 -43.03
N LYS A 90 25.70 -2.43 -43.98
CA LYS A 90 26.94 -2.03 -44.69
C LYS A 90 26.68 -1.80 -46.19
N PRO A 91 25.92 -0.76 -46.58
CA PRO A 91 25.58 -0.53 -47.98
C PRO A 91 26.77 0.05 -48.77
N PHE A 92 26.83 -0.26 -50.07
CA PHE A 92 27.84 0.30 -50.99
C PHE A 92 27.76 1.82 -51.14
N LEU A 93 26.61 2.44 -50.83
CA LEU A 93 26.41 3.89 -50.90
C LEU A 93 25.79 4.41 -49.60
N LYS A 94 26.42 5.42 -48.99
CA LYS A 94 26.18 5.85 -47.60
C LYS A 94 24.76 6.35 -47.29
N TRP A 95 24.03 6.88 -48.28
CA TRP A 95 22.62 7.30 -48.15
C TRP A 95 21.60 6.16 -47.85
N PHE A 96 21.98 4.89 -48.01
CA PHE A 96 21.11 3.73 -47.69
C PHE A 96 21.43 3.11 -46.32
N LYS A 97 22.11 3.87 -45.45
CA LYS A 97 22.51 3.40 -44.13
C LYS A 97 21.29 3.31 -43.21
N THR A 98 21.01 2.11 -42.73
CA THR A 98 20.01 1.78 -41.73
C THR A 98 20.73 1.45 -40.42
N GLN A 99 20.30 2.07 -39.33
CA GLN A 99 20.83 1.80 -38.00
C GLN A 99 19.71 1.30 -37.10
N VAL A 100 20.01 0.26 -36.33
CA VAL A 100 19.20 -0.15 -35.19
C VAL A 100 19.79 0.53 -33.96
N LYS A 101 18.93 1.21 -33.21
CA LYS A 101 19.31 1.91 -31.99
C LYS A 101 18.87 1.12 -30.77
N SER A 102 19.62 1.28 -29.68
CA SER A 102 19.24 0.72 -28.39
C SER A 102 17.96 1.39 -27.88
N PRO A 103 16.96 0.62 -27.42
CA PRO A 103 15.78 1.14 -26.76
C PRO A 103 16.03 1.48 -25.28
N ILE A 104 17.20 1.13 -24.73
CA ILE A 104 17.51 1.20 -23.30
C ILE A 104 18.95 1.67 -23.02
N THR A 105 19.18 2.11 -21.78
CA THR A 105 20.54 2.25 -21.23
C THR A 105 20.87 1.03 -20.38
N GLY A 106 21.96 0.33 -20.67
CA GLY A 106 22.28 -0.94 -20.02
C GLY A 106 23.42 -1.71 -20.68
N THR A 107 23.28 -3.03 -20.78
CA THR A 107 24.33 -3.93 -21.30
C THR A 107 23.75 -4.92 -22.30
N VAL A 108 24.52 -5.28 -23.34
CA VAL A 108 24.20 -6.40 -24.23
C VAL A 108 24.50 -7.72 -23.50
N GLU A 109 23.50 -8.55 -23.27
CA GLU A 109 23.68 -9.84 -22.59
C GLU A 109 24.00 -10.97 -23.56
N ASN A 110 23.28 -11.02 -24.69
CA ASN A 110 23.43 -12.09 -25.65
C ASN A 110 23.10 -11.63 -27.07
N ILE A 111 23.85 -12.15 -28.04
CA ILE A 111 23.58 -12.01 -29.47
C ILE A 111 23.39 -13.41 -30.04
N SER A 112 22.16 -13.75 -30.43
CA SER A 112 21.81 -15.08 -30.91
C SER A 112 21.92 -15.17 -32.42
N GLU A 113 22.87 -15.97 -32.89
CA GLU A 113 23.03 -16.36 -34.30
C GLU A 113 21.94 -17.34 -34.77
N VAL A 114 21.13 -17.89 -33.84
CA VAL A 114 20.04 -18.83 -34.19
C VAL A 114 18.74 -18.07 -34.42
N THR A 115 18.40 -17.13 -33.53
CA THR A 115 17.14 -16.38 -33.61
C THR A 115 17.31 -15.03 -34.32
N GLY A 116 18.55 -14.56 -34.52
CA GLY A 116 18.85 -13.24 -35.06
C GLY A 116 18.46 -12.09 -34.11
N GLN A 117 18.40 -12.38 -32.82
CA GLN A 117 17.97 -11.43 -31.79
C GLN A 117 19.13 -11.04 -30.87
N ILE A 118 19.08 -9.80 -30.39
CA ILE A 118 19.89 -9.33 -29.29
C ILE A 118 19.04 -9.25 -28.02
N ILE A 119 19.58 -9.76 -26.91
CA ILE A 119 19.03 -9.63 -25.57
C ILE A 119 19.86 -8.60 -24.83
N MET A 120 19.18 -7.62 -24.24
CA MET A 120 19.80 -6.51 -23.53
C MET A 120 19.14 -6.35 -22.17
N ARG A 121 19.90 -5.96 -21.16
CA ARG A 121 19.40 -5.69 -19.81
C ARG A 121 19.62 -4.24 -19.45
N GLU A 122 18.57 -3.58 -18.94
CA GLU A 122 18.67 -2.24 -18.36
C GLU A 122 19.67 -2.24 -17.18
N SER A 123 20.25 -1.09 -16.86
CA SER A 123 21.11 -0.98 -15.67
C SER A 123 20.33 -1.37 -14.40
N PRO A 124 20.97 -2.01 -13.40
CA PRO A 124 20.31 -2.31 -12.13
C PRO A 124 19.73 -1.06 -11.45
N GLU A 125 18.56 -1.20 -10.83
CA GLU A 125 17.89 -0.10 -10.14
C GLU A 125 18.11 -0.20 -8.62
N PRO A 126 18.75 0.78 -7.97
CA PRO A 126 18.99 0.73 -6.54
C PRO A 126 17.68 0.90 -5.76
N LEU A 127 17.33 -0.12 -4.97
CA LEU A 127 16.19 -0.09 -4.06
C LEU A 127 16.69 0.15 -2.63
N LYS A 128 16.15 1.20 -2.00
CA LYS A 128 16.35 1.49 -0.58
C LYS A 128 15.07 1.21 0.17
N LEU A 129 15.18 0.45 1.25
CA LEU A 129 14.07 0.15 2.13
C LEU A 129 14.15 1.02 3.38
N LEU A 130 13.11 1.81 3.61
CA LEU A 130 13.00 2.69 4.79
C LEU A 130 12.40 1.94 5.98
N ALA A 131 12.73 2.39 7.20
CA ALA A 131 12.14 1.90 8.45
C ALA A 131 10.62 2.12 8.49
N TYR A 132 10.14 3.17 7.80
CA TYR A 132 8.74 3.59 7.67
C TYR A 132 8.09 4.11 8.95
N VAL A 133 8.51 3.67 10.13
CA VAL A 133 8.09 4.22 11.43
C VAL A 133 9.28 4.53 12.31
N ASP A 134 9.14 5.53 13.18
CA ASP A 134 10.10 5.79 14.25
C ASP A 134 9.97 4.67 15.28
N GLY A 135 11.07 4.05 15.68
CA GLY A 135 11.02 2.90 16.57
C GLY A 135 12.38 2.25 16.82
N ARG A 136 12.34 1.00 17.25
CA ARG A 136 13.52 0.18 17.55
C ARG A 136 13.52 -1.09 16.70
N VAL A 137 14.67 -1.46 16.18
CA VAL A 137 14.86 -2.74 15.48
C VAL A 137 14.83 -3.86 16.52
N ILE A 138 13.87 -4.78 16.41
CA ILE A 138 13.73 -5.92 17.33
C ILE A 138 14.16 -7.25 16.71
N GLU A 139 14.34 -7.30 15.38
CA GLU A 139 14.74 -8.50 14.66
C GLU A 139 15.45 -8.10 13.36
N VAL A 140 16.53 -8.81 13.01
CA VAL A 140 17.17 -8.77 11.68
C VAL A 140 16.84 -10.04 10.91
N ILE A 141 16.28 -9.86 9.71
CA ILE A 141 15.85 -10.96 8.83
C ILE A 141 16.95 -11.20 7.79
N GLY A 142 17.96 -11.98 8.18
CA GLY A 142 19.05 -12.38 7.30
C GLY A 142 19.66 -11.22 6.51
N ARG A 143 19.63 -11.32 5.18
CA ARG A 143 20.10 -10.28 4.23
C ARG A 143 18.96 -9.50 3.58
N GLU A 144 17.74 -9.66 4.07
CA GLU A 144 16.54 -9.19 3.40
C GLU A 144 15.88 -8.03 4.13
N GLY A 145 16.04 -7.90 5.45
CA GLY A 145 15.28 -6.89 6.15
C GLY A 145 15.37 -6.89 7.66
N VAL A 146 14.41 -6.20 8.29
CA VAL A 146 14.29 -6.03 9.74
C VAL A 146 12.83 -5.96 10.19
N VAL A 147 12.59 -6.13 11.48
CA VAL A 147 11.32 -5.78 12.13
C VAL A 147 11.54 -4.55 13.01
N VAL A 148 10.80 -3.47 12.74
CA VAL A 148 10.81 -2.24 13.54
C VAL A 148 9.59 -2.23 14.46
N GLU A 149 9.82 -2.14 15.76
CA GLU A 149 8.79 -2.03 16.78
C GLU A 149 8.64 -0.59 17.26
N THR A 150 7.38 -0.16 17.46
CA THR A 150 7.06 1.14 18.01
C THR A 150 5.77 1.09 18.82
N VAL A 151 5.60 1.99 19.78
CA VAL A 151 4.30 2.24 20.43
C VAL A 151 3.66 3.42 19.73
N ALA A 152 2.44 3.22 19.26
CA ALA A 152 1.78 4.21 18.41
C ALA A 152 0.27 4.24 18.62
N ALA A 153 -0.34 5.37 18.28
CA ALA A 153 -1.73 5.36 17.85
C ALA A 153 -1.81 4.74 16.45
N PHE A 154 -2.86 3.95 16.21
CA PHE A 154 -3.02 3.20 14.98
C PHE A 154 -4.46 3.25 14.47
N VAL A 155 -4.61 3.60 13.19
CA VAL A 155 -5.90 3.64 12.49
C VAL A 155 -5.75 2.89 11.18
N GLN A 156 -6.69 1.99 10.88
CA GLN A 156 -6.83 1.38 9.57
C GLN A 156 -7.92 2.07 8.76
N GLY A 157 -7.59 2.40 7.52
CA GLY A 157 -8.59 2.83 6.55
C GLY A 157 -9.23 1.65 5.82
N ILE A 158 -10.35 1.90 5.17
CA ILE A 158 -11.04 0.90 4.35
C ILE A 158 -10.38 0.71 2.98
N PHE A 159 -9.87 1.82 2.41
CA PHE A 159 -9.32 1.89 1.07
C PHE A 159 -8.34 3.05 0.97
N GLY A 160 -7.30 2.90 0.17
CA GLY A 160 -6.31 3.94 -0.08
C GLY A 160 -5.59 3.74 -1.40
N VAL A 161 -4.85 4.75 -1.81
CA VAL A 161 -3.95 4.75 -2.97
C VAL A 161 -2.69 5.54 -2.67
N GLY A 162 -1.62 5.23 -3.40
CA GLY A 162 -0.30 5.83 -3.18
C GLY A 162 0.47 5.11 -2.09
N GLY A 163 1.80 5.22 -2.19
CA GLY A 163 2.72 4.48 -1.32
C GLY A 163 2.84 5.03 0.09
N GLU A 164 3.90 4.58 0.75
CA GLU A 164 4.26 5.02 2.08
C GLU A 164 4.76 6.46 2.08
N THR A 165 4.32 7.26 3.05
CA THR A 165 4.84 8.60 3.26
C THR A 165 4.79 8.98 4.74
N VAL A 166 5.56 10.00 5.11
CA VAL A 166 5.71 10.45 6.49
C VAL A 166 5.63 11.97 6.51
N GLY A 167 4.86 12.52 7.44
CA GLY A 167 4.74 13.96 7.64
C GLY A 167 4.00 14.28 8.94
N PRO A 168 4.07 15.53 9.42
CA PRO A 168 3.26 15.92 10.57
C PRO A 168 1.77 15.91 10.19
N LEU A 169 0.92 15.49 11.13
CA LEU A 169 -0.52 15.51 10.96
C LEU A 169 -1.08 16.94 11.08
N ALA A 170 -2.09 17.29 10.30
CA ALA A 170 -2.78 18.57 10.39
C ALA A 170 -4.29 18.42 10.12
N MET A 171 -5.12 19.04 10.95
CA MET A 171 -6.56 19.07 10.75
C MET A 171 -6.93 20.22 9.80
N ALA A 172 -7.54 19.91 8.65
CA ALA A 172 -8.04 20.93 7.72
C ALA A 172 -9.52 21.27 7.95
N VAL A 173 -10.19 20.51 8.82
CA VAL A 173 -11.58 20.72 9.22
C VAL A 173 -11.70 20.56 10.74
N SER A 174 -12.78 21.09 11.31
CA SER A 174 -13.04 21.04 12.76
C SER A 174 -14.13 20.05 13.16
N ASP A 175 -14.89 19.51 12.21
CA ASP A 175 -15.94 18.53 12.48
C ASP A 175 -15.91 17.39 11.43
N PRO A 176 -16.15 16.13 11.84
CA PRO A 176 -16.12 14.97 10.95
C PRO A 176 -17.14 15.01 9.80
N GLU A 177 -18.17 15.83 9.88
CA GLU A 177 -19.18 16.01 8.82
C GLU A 177 -18.71 16.99 7.72
N GLU A 178 -17.68 17.81 8.01
CA GLU A 178 -17.24 18.85 7.08
C GLU A 178 -16.56 18.27 5.83
N VAL A 179 -16.77 18.96 4.71
CA VAL A 179 -16.13 18.63 3.44
C VAL A 179 -14.77 19.32 3.34
N LEU A 180 -13.75 18.58 2.92
CA LEU A 180 -12.46 19.10 2.55
C LEU A 180 -12.53 19.73 1.15
N THR A 181 -12.80 21.03 1.13
CA THR A 181 -12.82 21.87 -0.07
C THR A 181 -11.41 22.39 -0.40
N PRO A 182 -11.14 22.84 -1.63
CA PRO A 182 -9.82 23.32 -2.03
C PRO A 182 -9.28 24.48 -1.16
N ASP A 183 -10.14 25.42 -0.79
CA ASP A 183 -9.77 26.60 0.01
C ASP A 183 -9.29 26.26 1.43
N ARG A 184 -9.68 25.08 1.95
CA ARG A 184 -9.19 24.57 3.23
C ARG A 184 -7.77 24.02 3.14
N ILE A 185 -7.25 23.78 1.93
CA ILE A 185 -5.86 23.35 1.70
C ILE A 185 -4.99 24.56 1.37
N THR A 186 -4.36 25.09 2.41
CA THR A 186 -3.45 26.24 2.35
C THR A 186 -1.97 25.85 2.36
N GLU A 187 -1.10 26.84 2.17
CA GLU A 187 0.36 26.72 2.27
C GLU A 187 0.85 26.12 3.61
N ALA A 188 0.07 26.30 4.69
CA ALA A 188 0.37 25.74 6.01
C ALA A 188 0.36 24.20 6.03
N HIS A 189 -0.18 23.55 5.00
CA HIS A 189 -0.23 22.09 4.86
C HIS A 189 0.93 21.51 4.02
N ARG A 190 1.85 22.34 3.52
CA ARG A 190 3.01 21.86 2.76
C ARG A 190 3.81 20.84 3.58
N GLY A 191 4.06 19.69 2.98
CA GLY A 191 4.80 18.60 3.61
C GLY A 191 4.03 17.83 4.69
N LYS A 192 2.75 18.14 4.93
CA LYS A 192 1.92 17.55 5.99
C LYS A 192 1.00 16.45 5.48
N ILE A 193 0.47 15.66 6.41
CA ILE A 193 -0.66 14.75 6.17
C ILE A 193 -1.92 15.46 6.67
N VAL A 194 -2.83 15.74 5.76
CA VAL A 194 -4.05 16.52 6.01
C VAL A 194 -5.20 15.59 6.35
N VAL A 195 -5.90 15.89 7.44
CA VAL A 195 -7.13 15.19 7.84
C VAL A 195 -8.33 16.06 7.49
N GLY A 196 -9.21 15.52 6.66
CA GLY A 196 -10.53 16.08 6.35
C GLY A 196 -11.63 15.46 7.22
N GLY A 197 -12.87 15.74 6.88
CA GLY A 197 -14.06 15.19 7.55
C GLY A 197 -14.72 14.13 6.68
N SER A 198 -15.91 14.43 6.15
CA SER A 198 -16.78 13.47 5.49
C SER A 198 -16.43 13.17 4.04
N PHE A 199 -15.79 14.14 3.37
CA PHE A 199 -15.61 14.07 1.93
C PHE A 199 -14.47 14.96 1.46
N VAL A 200 -13.79 14.57 0.39
CA VAL A 200 -12.83 15.44 -0.34
C VAL A 200 -13.33 15.70 -1.75
N GLU A 201 -13.40 16.98 -2.13
CA GLU A 201 -13.81 17.37 -3.48
C GLU A 201 -12.69 17.10 -4.50
N SER A 202 -13.04 16.73 -5.73
CA SER A 202 -12.04 16.47 -6.78
C SER A 202 -11.11 17.67 -7.02
N ALA A 203 -11.64 18.90 -6.92
CA ALA A 203 -10.85 20.12 -7.06
C ALA A 203 -9.78 20.28 -5.96
N ALA A 204 -10.00 19.66 -4.79
CA ALA A 204 -9.05 19.72 -3.69
C ALA A 204 -7.79 18.88 -3.97
N PHE A 205 -7.85 17.88 -4.85
CA PHE A 205 -6.68 17.09 -5.26
C PHE A 205 -5.62 17.95 -5.97
N GLY A 206 -6.04 18.75 -6.94
CA GLY A 206 -5.13 19.67 -7.64
C GLY A 206 -4.50 20.70 -6.69
N GLN A 207 -5.28 21.18 -5.73
CA GLN A 207 -4.78 22.09 -4.70
C GLN A 207 -3.79 21.40 -3.74
N ALA A 208 -4.08 20.18 -3.29
CA ALA A 208 -3.18 19.39 -2.44
C ALA A 208 -1.83 19.13 -3.12
N GLN A 209 -1.86 18.76 -4.41
CA GLN A 209 -0.66 18.61 -5.22
C GLN A 209 0.13 19.92 -5.32
N LYS A 210 -0.55 21.05 -5.61
CA LYS A 210 0.07 22.37 -5.73
C LYS A 210 0.72 22.84 -4.42
N MET A 211 0.07 22.58 -3.28
CA MET A 211 0.58 22.93 -1.96
C MET A 211 1.64 21.94 -1.45
N GLY A 212 1.88 20.82 -2.14
CA GLY A 212 2.85 19.81 -1.73
C GLY A 212 2.46 19.07 -0.46
N VAL A 213 1.17 18.80 -0.28
CA VAL A 213 0.64 17.92 0.77
C VAL A 213 1.21 16.51 0.56
N ARG A 214 1.60 15.82 1.63
CA ARG A 214 2.14 14.45 1.54
C ARG A 214 1.05 13.39 1.54
N GLY A 215 -0.06 13.63 2.24
CA GLY A 215 -1.20 12.72 2.23
C GLY A 215 -2.50 13.36 2.68
N ILE A 216 -3.61 12.69 2.38
CA ILE A 216 -4.96 13.07 2.77
C ILE A 216 -5.64 11.87 3.44
N VAL A 217 -6.24 12.10 4.61
CA VAL A 217 -7.10 11.14 5.32
C VAL A 217 -8.51 11.73 5.38
N VAL A 218 -9.52 11.00 4.94
CA VAL A 218 -10.90 11.50 4.84
C VAL A 218 -11.92 10.36 5.00
N GLY A 219 -13.15 10.67 5.38
CA GLY A 219 -14.23 9.68 5.47
C GLY A 219 -14.53 9.00 4.13
N GLY A 220 -14.69 9.81 3.07
CA GLY A 220 -14.87 9.26 1.72
C GLY A 220 -14.58 10.22 0.56
N PHE A 221 -14.72 9.70 -0.66
CA PHE A 221 -14.66 10.47 -1.90
C PHE A 221 -15.43 9.76 -3.03
N HIS A 222 -15.66 10.42 -4.16
CA HIS A 222 -16.31 9.78 -5.32
C HIS A 222 -15.33 8.89 -6.10
N ASP A 223 -15.73 7.64 -6.33
CA ASP A 223 -14.99 6.66 -7.13
C ASP A 223 -14.61 7.17 -8.53
N LYS A 224 -15.50 7.93 -9.18
CA LYS A 224 -15.24 8.55 -10.49
C LYS A 224 -14.03 9.49 -10.47
N SER A 225 -13.79 10.14 -9.34
CA SER A 225 -12.64 11.04 -9.16
C SER A 225 -11.32 10.29 -8.98
N LEU A 226 -11.36 8.97 -8.80
CA LEU A 226 -10.14 8.17 -8.66
C LEU A 226 -9.35 8.15 -9.97
N LYS A 227 -10.06 8.09 -11.11
CA LYS A 227 -9.43 8.17 -12.43
C LYS A 227 -8.71 9.50 -12.63
N ASP A 228 -9.31 10.59 -12.14
CA ASP A 228 -8.71 11.93 -12.23
C ASP A 228 -7.43 12.03 -11.39
N LEU A 229 -7.40 11.34 -10.25
CA LEU A 229 -6.22 11.27 -9.37
C LEU A 229 -5.12 10.34 -9.92
N LEU A 230 -5.49 9.17 -10.44
CA LEU A 230 -4.55 8.15 -10.91
C LEU A 230 -4.09 8.36 -12.35
N GLY A 231 -4.92 8.98 -13.20
CA GLY A 231 -4.72 9.08 -14.64
C GLY A 231 -5.12 7.83 -15.44
N TYR A 232 -5.61 6.78 -14.77
CA TYR A 232 -6.06 5.52 -15.38
C TYR A 232 -7.14 4.83 -14.54
N ASP A 233 -7.82 3.83 -15.12
CA ASP A 233 -8.84 3.06 -14.42
C ASP A 233 -8.21 2.01 -13.50
N LEU A 234 -8.55 2.05 -12.21
CA LEU A 234 -8.08 1.05 -11.24
C LEU A 234 -8.82 -0.27 -11.46
N GLY A 235 -8.18 -1.24 -12.13
CA GLY A 235 -8.81 -2.51 -12.50
C GLY A 235 -9.07 -3.47 -11.33
N VAL A 236 -8.01 -3.83 -10.59
CA VAL A 236 -8.09 -4.65 -9.37
C VAL A 236 -7.63 -3.77 -8.21
N ALA A 237 -8.33 -3.79 -7.08
CA ALA A 237 -7.96 -3.03 -5.88
C ALA A 237 -6.73 -3.64 -5.17
N ILE A 238 -5.59 -3.59 -5.87
CA ILE A 238 -4.23 -3.75 -5.36
C ILE A 238 -3.56 -2.41 -5.59
N THR A 239 -3.33 -1.67 -4.51
CA THR A 239 -2.84 -0.30 -4.54
C THR A 239 -1.61 -0.14 -3.64
N GLY A 240 -1.01 1.05 -3.64
CA GLY A 240 0.17 1.39 -2.83
C GLY A 240 1.45 1.54 -3.63
N THR A 241 1.42 1.25 -4.93
CA THR A 241 2.57 1.43 -5.83
C THR A 241 2.37 2.56 -6.83
N GLU A 242 1.21 3.23 -6.79
CA GLU A 242 0.89 4.33 -7.68
C GLU A 242 1.83 5.51 -7.45
N GLN A 243 2.32 6.10 -8.54
CA GLN A 243 3.16 7.29 -8.52
C GLN A 243 2.30 8.54 -8.55
N ILE A 244 1.56 8.76 -7.47
CA ILE A 244 0.69 9.95 -7.29
C ILE A 244 1.34 10.96 -6.35
N ALA A 245 0.88 12.21 -6.42
CA ALA A 245 1.50 13.33 -5.70
C ALA A 245 1.41 13.24 -4.17
N PHE A 246 0.40 12.53 -3.66
CA PHE A 246 0.14 12.35 -2.24
C PHE A 246 -0.57 11.03 -2.00
N THR A 247 -0.40 10.45 -0.81
CA THR A 247 -1.11 9.23 -0.39
C THR A 247 -2.52 9.58 0.06
N LEU A 248 -3.53 8.85 -0.40
CA LEU A 248 -4.93 9.05 -0.01
C LEU A 248 -5.42 7.84 0.80
N ILE A 249 -6.05 8.09 1.93
CA ILE A 249 -6.68 7.07 2.78
C ILE A 249 -8.13 7.46 3.06
N LEU A 250 -9.03 6.50 2.84
CA LEU A 250 -10.43 6.58 3.25
C LEU A 250 -10.64 5.80 4.54
N THR A 251 -11.35 6.39 5.49
CA THR A 251 -11.72 5.69 6.73
C THR A 251 -13.04 4.92 6.56
N GLU A 252 -14.02 5.49 5.85
CA GLU A 252 -15.38 4.90 5.78
C GLU A 252 -15.74 4.30 4.41
N GLY A 253 -15.31 4.91 3.30
CA GLY A 253 -15.49 4.34 1.96
C GLY A 253 -15.80 5.35 0.86
N PHE A 254 -16.38 4.88 -0.24
CA PHE A 254 -16.73 5.74 -1.37
C PHE A 254 -18.07 6.45 -1.14
N GLY A 255 -18.13 7.74 -1.49
CA GLY A 255 -19.26 8.63 -1.23
C GLY A 255 -18.94 9.68 -0.16
N LYS A 256 -19.93 10.52 0.16
CA LYS A 256 -19.85 11.48 1.26
C LYS A 256 -20.28 10.79 2.54
N ILE A 257 -19.31 10.41 3.36
CA ILE A 257 -19.53 9.63 4.58
C ILE A 257 -18.69 10.27 5.68
N ALA A 258 -19.33 10.74 6.73
CA ALA A 258 -18.64 11.34 7.87
C ALA A 258 -17.65 10.36 8.49
N MET A 259 -16.43 10.83 8.72
CA MET A 259 -15.44 10.05 9.46
C MET A 259 -16.00 9.69 10.84
N ALA A 260 -15.81 8.45 11.29
CA ALA A 260 -16.25 8.07 12.62
C ALA A 260 -15.64 9.00 13.68
N ARG A 261 -16.47 9.51 14.60
CA ARG A 261 -16.06 10.51 15.60
C ARG A 261 -14.86 10.04 16.43
N LYS A 262 -14.81 8.76 16.83
CA LYS A 262 -13.66 8.14 17.52
C LYS A 262 -12.36 8.29 16.72
N THR A 263 -12.40 8.04 15.41
CA THR A 263 -11.24 8.20 14.52
C THR A 263 -10.84 9.67 14.38
N PHE A 264 -11.81 10.54 14.14
CA PHE A 264 -11.58 11.98 13.98
C PHE A 264 -10.95 12.59 15.24
N ASP A 265 -11.52 12.31 16.41
CA ASP A 265 -11.06 12.82 17.71
C ASP A 265 -9.65 12.28 18.04
N LEU A 266 -9.37 11.00 17.74
CA LEU A 266 -8.03 10.45 17.89
C LEU A 266 -7.01 11.19 17.00
N LEU A 267 -7.32 11.38 15.72
CA LEU A 267 -6.44 12.11 14.80
C LEU A 267 -6.24 13.57 15.24
N ALA A 268 -7.31 14.25 15.66
CA ALA A 268 -7.23 15.61 16.19
C ALA A 268 -6.34 15.69 17.45
N SER A 269 -6.43 14.71 18.36
CA SER A 269 -5.56 14.65 19.55
C SER A 269 -4.06 14.49 19.23
N LYS A 270 -3.74 14.09 18.00
CA LYS A 270 -2.38 13.85 17.51
C LYS A 270 -1.91 14.90 16.50
N GLU A 271 -2.62 16.01 16.37
CA GLU A 271 -2.23 17.11 15.48
C GLU A 271 -0.78 17.57 15.75
N GLY A 272 -0.03 17.84 14.67
CA GLY A 272 1.37 18.24 14.72
C GLY A 272 2.37 17.10 14.93
N GLN A 273 1.93 15.92 15.35
CA GLN A 273 2.81 14.77 15.55
C GLN A 273 3.23 14.15 14.22
N LYS A 274 4.44 13.56 14.19
CA LYS A 274 4.97 12.86 13.02
C LYS A 274 4.18 11.57 12.80
N THR A 275 3.64 11.44 11.59
CA THR A 275 2.73 10.36 11.23
C THR A 275 3.25 9.66 9.98
N SER A 276 3.23 8.34 10.02
CA SER A 276 3.49 7.49 8.87
C SER A 276 2.17 6.97 8.33
N ILE A 277 1.97 7.05 7.02
CA ILE A 277 0.79 6.50 6.35
C ILE A 277 1.17 5.63 5.17
N SER A 278 0.34 4.65 4.87
CA SER A 278 0.42 3.84 3.65
C SER A 278 -0.97 3.73 3.04
N GLY A 279 -1.08 4.06 1.75
CA GLY A 279 -2.33 3.89 0.99
C GLY A 279 -2.51 2.47 0.46
N ALA A 280 -1.55 1.56 0.72
CA ALA A 280 -1.60 0.22 0.16
C ALA A 280 -2.87 -0.54 0.57
N THR A 281 -3.65 -0.96 -0.41
CA THR A 281 -4.89 -1.71 -0.22
C THR A 281 -4.86 -2.96 -1.07
N GLN A 282 -5.16 -4.11 -0.47
CA GLN A 282 -5.31 -5.38 -1.18
C GLN A 282 -6.51 -6.12 -0.61
N ILE A 283 -7.54 -6.30 -1.45
CA ILE A 283 -8.82 -6.88 -1.00
C ILE A 283 -8.85 -8.42 -1.01
N ARG A 284 -7.94 -9.07 -1.74
CA ARG A 284 -7.94 -10.53 -1.96
C ARG A 284 -6.53 -11.11 -1.82
N ALA A 285 -6.43 -12.36 -1.34
CA ALA A 285 -5.19 -13.11 -1.12
C ALA A 285 -4.15 -12.35 -0.26
N GLY A 286 -4.29 -12.39 1.06
CA GLY A 286 -3.46 -11.61 1.98
C GLY A 286 -3.94 -10.16 2.03
N VAL A 287 -4.96 -9.91 2.86
CA VAL A 287 -5.60 -8.59 2.92
C VAL A 287 -4.62 -7.56 3.48
N ILE A 288 -4.43 -6.47 2.74
CA ILE A 288 -3.67 -5.30 3.16
C ILE A 288 -4.65 -4.15 3.27
N ARG A 289 -4.64 -3.46 4.40
CA ARG A 289 -5.42 -2.24 4.61
C ARG A 289 -4.49 -1.04 4.64
N PRO A 290 -4.93 0.11 4.13
CA PRO A 290 -4.21 1.34 4.35
C PRO A 290 -4.19 1.65 5.84
N GLU A 291 -3.18 2.37 6.27
CA GLU A 291 -2.90 2.55 7.68
C GLU A 291 -2.32 3.92 7.98
N ILE A 292 -2.55 4.34 9.23
CA ILE A 292 -2.04 5.56 9.82
C ILE A 292 -1.39 5.14 11.14
N VAL A 293 -0.09 5.37 11.26
CA VAL A 293 0.72 5.06 12.43
C VAL A 293 1.29 6.36 12.97
N ILE A 294 1.00 6.67 14.23
CA ILE A 294 1.50 7.88 14.90
C ILE A 294 2.34 7.43 16.10
N PRO A 295 3.67 7.25 15.92
CA PRO A 295 4.56 6.86 17.00
C PRO A 295 4.51 7.84 18.17
N ASP A 296 4.48 7.30 19.39
CA ASP A 296 4.63 8.08 20.61
C ASP A 296 6.02 7.80 21.21
N PRO A 297 7.01 8.68 20.99
CA PRO A 297 8.38 8.44 21.44
C PRO A 297 8.53 8.52 22.96
N SER A 298 7.51 9.00 23.69
CA SER A 298 7.53 9.04 25.15
C SER A 298 7.18 7.69 25.79
N LEU A 299 6.64 6.76 24.99
CA LEU A 299 6.17 5.46 25.43
C LEU A 299 7.09 4.35 24.95
N LYS A 300 7.27 3.35 25.80
CA LYS A 300 7.96 2.09 25.48
C LYS A 300 6.97 0.93 25.46
N ALA A 301 7.41 -0.19 24.91
CA ALA A 301 6.59 -1.41 24.83
C ALA A 301 6.09 -1.84 26.22
N GLU A 302 6.88 -1.65 27.27
CA GLU A 302 6.51 -1.96 28.66
C GLU A 302 5.44 -1.02 29.23
N ASP A 303 5.29 0.19 28.68
CA ASP A 303 4.28 1.16 29.08
C ASP A 303 2.91 0.87 28.48
N VAL A 304 2.84 -0.04 27.50
CA VAL A 304 1.60 -0.60 27.01
C VAL A 304 1.39 -1.84 27.86
N ALA A 305 0.30 -1.88 28.65
CA ALA A 305 -0.11 -3.13 29.29
C ALA A 305 -0.08 -4.19 28.18
N THR A 306 0.68 -5.26 28.37
CA THR A 306 0.82 -6.33 27.39
C THR A 306 -0.58 -6.84 27.07
N THR A 307 -1.22 -6.26 26.07
CA THR A 307 -2.19 -6.95 25.25
C THR A 307 -1.35 -7.90 24.38
N GLU A 308 -0.67 -8.84 25.05
CA GLU A 308 -0.43 -10.20 24.55
C GLU A 308 -1.77 -10.95 24.39
N GLN A 309 -2.80 -10.23 23.93
CA GLN A 309 -4.20 -10.66 23.80
C GLN A 309 -4.79 -10.15 22.48
N TRP A 310 -3.97 -9.95 21.44
CA TRP A 310 -4.47 -9.66 20.09
C TRP A 310 -4.29 -10.81 19.10
N GLU A 311 -4.05 -12.00 19.64
CA GLU A 311 -4.76 -13.22 19.23
C GLU A 311 -6.09 -13.33 20.00
N ARG A 312 -6.99 -12.33 19.95
CA ARG A 312 -8.42 -12.64 20.15
C ARG A 312 -8.90 -13.36 18.90
N GLU A 313 -8.47 -14.61 18.77
CA GLU A 313 -8.85 -15.54 17.70
C GLU A 313 -10.25 -16.14 17.90
N ALA A 314 -10.95 -15.77 18.96
CA ALA A 314 -12.30 -16.25 19.24
C ALA A 314 -13.22 -15.08 19.63
N MET A 315 -14.26 -14.86 18.82
CA MET A 315 -15.50 -14.17 19.22
C MET A 315 -15.97 -14.72 20.58
N GLN A 316 -16.48 -13.86 21.45
CA GLN A 316 -17.08 -14.23 22.73
C GLN A 316 -18.54 -13.76 22.80
N GLU A 317 -19.35 -14.45 23.60
CA GLU A 317 -20.69 -13.96 23.93
C GLU A 317 -20.57 -12.61 24.65
N GLY A 318 -21.42 -11.66 24.28
CA GLY A 318 -21.37 -10.26 24.73
C GLY A 318 -20.50 -9.34 23.88
N ASP A 319 -19.70 -9.85 22.93
CA ASP A 319 -18.96 -8.95 22.01
C ASP A 319 -19.96 -8.17 21.14
N PRO A 320 -19.82 -6.83 21.02
CA PRO A 320 -20.64 -6.05 20.10
C PRO A 320 -20.16 -6.29 18.66
N ILE A 321 -21.11 -6.53 17.76
CA ILE A 321 -20.85 -6.80 16.35
C ILE A 321 -21.71 -5.93 15.44
N ARG A 322 -21.25 -5.74 14.20
CA ARG A 322 -22.04 -5.19 13.08
C ARG A 322 -22.21 -6.26 12.02
N VAL A 323 -23.42 -6.43 11.50
CA VAL A 323 -23.67 -7.34 10.39
C VAL A 323 -23.24 -6.69 9.07
N ILE A 324 -22.39 -7.36 8.29
CA ILE A 324 -21.79 -6.85 7.05
C ILE A 324 -22.37 -7.48 5.78
N ARG A 325 -23.49 -8.20 5.89
CA ARG A 325 -24.21 -8.80 4.76
C ARG A 325 -25.73 -8.68 4.95
N GLU A 326 -26.45 -8.64 3.83
CA GLU A 326 -27.91 -8.80 3.83
C GLU A 326 -28.32 -10.14 4.47
N PRO A 327 -29.52 -10.21 5.08
CA PRO A 327 -30.57 -9.18 5.10
C PRO A 327 -30.40 -8.12 6.21
N TYR A 328 -29.45 -8.30 7.12
CA TYR A 328 -29.31 -7.45 8.32
C TYR A 328 -28.16 -6.43 8.20
N PHE A 329 -27.70 -6.14 6.98
CA PHE A 329 -26.54 -5.28 6.71
C PHE A 329 -26.62 -3.96 7.48
N GLY A 330 -25.54 -3.60 8.18
CA GLY A 330 -25.41 -2.38 8.97
C GLY A 330 -26.04 -2.43 10.36
N ARG A 331 -26.84 -3.45 10.70
CA ARG A 331 -27.41 -3.58 12.06
C ARG A 331 -26.30 -3.93 13.06
N ILE A 332 -26.39 -3.33 14.24
CA ILE A 332 -25.47 -3.52 15.36
C ILE A 332 -26.20 -4.27 16.47
N GLY A 333 -25.58 -5.31 17.00
CA GLY A 333 -26.09 -6.10 18.11
C GLY A 333 -24.96 -6.76 18.89
N GLU A 334 -25.30 -7.59 19.86
CA GLU A 334 -24.34 -8.31 20.69
C GLU A 334 -24.42 -9.81 20.42
N ILE A 335 -23.28 -10.51 20.49
CA ILE A 335 -23.27 -11.97 20.34
C ILE A 335 -23.99 -12.60 21.53
N SER A 336 -25.16 -13.21 21.29
CA SER A 336 -25.93 -13.89 22.34
C SER A 336 -25.52 -15.35 22.51
N ALA A 337 -25.05 -16.01 21.45
CA ALA A 337 -24.57 -17.38 21.49
C ALA A 337 -23.58 -17.71 20.37
N LEU A 338 -22.68 -18.66 20.62
CA LEU A 338 -21.70 -19.18 19.65
C LEU A 338 -21.85 -20.69 19.43
N PRO A 339 -22.84 -21.14 18.63
CA PRO A 339 -23.00 -22.55 18.31
C PRO A 339 -21.71 -23.17 17.74
N SER A 340 -21.35 -24.35 18.25
CA SER A 340 -20.15 -25.08 17.84
C SER A 340 -20.35 -25.90 16.57
N GLU A 341 -21.58 -26.31 16.30
CA GLU A 341 -21.96 -27.10 15.13
C GLU A 341 -22.17 -26.23 13.88
N LEU A 342 -21.84 -26.78 12.71
CA LEU A 342 -22.15 -26.14 11.43
C LEU A 342 -23.66 -26.20 11.18
N GLN A 343 -24.28 -25.04 10.96
CA GLN A 343 -25.69 -24.95 10.63
C GLN A 343 -25.89 -24.78 9.12
N GLN A 344 -27.01 -25.28 8.61
CA GLN A 344 -27.41 -25.08 7.22
C GLN A 344 -27.96 -23.67 7.07
N ILE A 345 -27.31 -22.85 6.25
CA ILE A 345 -27.72 -21.47 5.96
C ILE A 345 -28.67 -21.44 4.76
N ALA A 346 -29.36 -20.31 4.53
CA ALA A 346 -30.38 -20.17 3.49
C ALA A 346 -29.91 -20.55 2.07
N SER A 347 -28.60 -20.47 1.78
CA SER A 347 -28.00 -20.91 0.52
C SER A 347 -27.86 -22.44 0.38
N GLY A 348 -28.29 -23.21 1.38
CA GLY A 348 -28.15 -24.67 1.44
C GLY A 348 -26.77 -25.16 1.91
N SER A 349 -25.78 -24.27 2.02
CA SER A 349 -24.43 -24.57 2.49
C SER A 349 -24.38 -24.72 4.02
N ARG A 350 -23.37 -25.44 4.53
CA ARG A 350 -23.11 -25.53 5.98
C ARG A 350 -22.05 -24.51 6.38
N ALA A 351 -22.36 -23.64 7.33
CA ALA A 351 -21.45 -22.61 7.81
C ALA A 351 -21.43 -22.55 9.34
N ARG A 352 -20.33 -22.04 9.90
CA ARG A 352 -20.30 -21.66 11.32
C ARG A 352 -21.14 -20.38 11.46
N VAL A 353 -22.03 -20.39 12.43
CA VAL A 353 -22.92 -19.27 12.71
C VAL A 353 -22.65 -18.69 14.09
N LEU A 354 -23.28 -17.56 14.36
CA LEU A 354 -23.45 -16.99 15.68
C LEU A 354 -24.88 -16.46 15.79
N GLU A 355 -25.36 -16.31 17.02
CA GLU A 355 -26.61 -15.63 17.32
C GLU A 355 -26.33 -14.20 17.75
N VAL A 356 -27.09 -13.25 17.20
CA VAL A 356 -26.96 -11.81 17.47
C VAL A 356 -28.27 -11.35 18.10
N ALA A 357 -28.18 -10.75 19.29
CA ALA A 357 -29.27 -10.01 19.89
C ALA A 357 -29.19 -8.54 19.48
N PHE A 358 -30.24 -8.03 18.83
CA PHE A 358 -30.35 -6.62 18.46
C PHE A 358 -31.05 -5.81 19.57
N PRO A 359 -30.84 -4.48 19.64
CA PRO A 359 -31.45 -3.62 20.66
C PRO A 359 -32.98 -3.60 20.68
N ASP A 360 -33.63 -3.99 19.58
CA ASP A 360 -35.09 -4.12 19.45
C ASP A 360 -35.65 -5.43 20.03
N GLY A 361 -34.77 -6.29 20.59
CA GLY A 361 -35.11 -7.58 21.17
C GLY A 361 -35.17 -8.73 20.16
N GLU A 362 -34.94 -8.48 18.87
CA GLU A 362 -34.84 -9.54 17.87
C GLU A 362 -33.51 -10.30 18.03
N THR A 363 -33.57 -11.63 18.01
CA THR A 363 -32.36 -12.47 17.96
C THR A 363 -32.31 -13.19 16.62
N VAL A 364 -31.19 -13.08 15.91
CA VAL A 364 -31.00 -13.67 14.58
C VAL A 364 -29.76 -14.54 14.51
N THR A 365 -29.80 -15.56 13.67
CA THR A 365 -28.63 -16.40 13.38
C THR A 365 -27.97 -15.96 12.09
N VAL A 366 -26.69 -15.62 12.14
CA VAL A 366 -25.92 -15.17 10.96
C VAL A 366 -24.62 -15.96 10.83
N PRO A 367 -24.12 -16.20 9.60
CA PRO A 367 -22.78 -16.77 9.41
C PRO A 367 -21.72 -15.89 10.10
N ARG A 368 -20.73 -16.51 10.76
CA ARG A 368 -19.64 -15.74 11.40
C ARG A 368 -18.89 -14.84 10.43
N ALA A 369 -18.79 -15.26 9.17
CA ALA A 369 -18.18 -14.48 8.09
C ALA A 369 -18.99 -13.23 7.66
N ASN A 370 -20.23 -13.09 8.15
CA ASN A 370 -21.14 -12.01 7.81
C ASN A 370 -21.23 -10.95 8.90
N VAL A 371 -20.34 -10.97 9.89
CA VAL A 371 -20.26 -9.97 10.95
C VAL A 371 -18.85 -9.44 11.12
N GLU A 372 -18.73 -8.28 11.75
CA GLU A 372 -17.47 -7.75 12.26
C GLU A 372 -17.62 -7.34 13.73
N ILE A 373 -16.57 -7.54 14.53
CA ILE A 373 -16.54 -7.09 15.93
C ILE A 373 -16.30 -5.58 15.94
N ILE A 374 -17.08 -4.87 16.75
CA ILE A 374 -16.93 -3.44 16.99
C ILE A 374 -16.04 -3.28 18.23
N GLU A 375 -14.92 -2.57 18.14
CA GLU A 375 -14.11 -2.25 19.31
C GLU A 375 -14.76 -1.11 20.11
N SER A 376 -15.11 -1.37 21.38
CA SER A 376 -15.49 -0.34 22.35
C SER A 376 -14.36 0.65 22.62
#